data_AF-R7BUM2-F1
#
_entry.id   AF-R7BUM2-F1
#
_cell.length_a   1.000
_cell.length_b   1.000
_cell.length_c   1.000
_cell.angle_alpha   90.00
_cell.angle_beta   90.00
_cell.angle_gamma   90.00
#
_symmetry.space_group_name_H-M   'P 1'
#
loop_
_entity.id
_entity.type
_entity.pdbx_description
1 polymer ?
#
loop_
_entity_poly.entity_id
_entity_poly.type
_entity_poly.pdbx_seq_one_letter_code
_entity_poly.pdbx_strand_id
1 'polypeptide(L)'
;MTCPSRRCSPGCGCHDFSSRAAQLPSLVSIEVVGDLLFQAVRNTVRRAVSAAAGDMSPQEIDEADNRLVDWLGTTFSGGNPHYASGEDWNPRGLAVFLRDMISDELRETAGAVPEDNEEVVFAAAAVFLADLYRILNDLSRAGVNMDGVENSPQAARLINFWARLLTGAPAEVLLH
;
A
#
# COMPACT_ATOMS: atom_id res chain seq x y z
N MET A 1 -22.19 8.10 -53.64
CA MET A 1 -23.45 7.51 -53.16
C MET A 1 -23.13 6.59 -52.00
N THR A 2 -23.87 6.82 -50.92
CA THR A 2 -23.90 6.19 -49.61
C THR A 2 -23.99 4.66 -49.70
N CYS A 3 -23.19 3.93 -48.93
CA CYS A 3 -23.52 2.55 -48.58
C CYS A 3 -24.48 2.57 -47.38
N PRO A 4 -25.68 2.00 -47.51
CA PRO A 4 -26.71 2.02 -46.50
C PRO A 4 -26.42 1.00 -45.39
N SER A 5 -26.94 1.31 -44.22
CA SER A 5 -26.88 0.54 -43.00
C SER A 5 -27.51 -0.86 -43.08
N ARG A 6 -26.96 -1.75 -42.23
CA ARG A 6 -27.53 -3.02 -41.70
C ARG A 6 -27.52 -4.25 -42.62
N ARG A 7 -26.46 -5.05 -42.49
CA ARG A 7 -26.49 -6.49 -42.16
C ARG A 7 -25.06 -7.04 -42.22
N CYS A 8 -24.51 -7.42 -41.07
CA CYS A 8 -23.29 -8.21 -41.01
C CYS A 8 -23.62 -9.63 -41.50
N SER A 9 -23.02 -10.05 -42.61
CA SER A 9 -23.05 -11.44 -43.08
C SER A 9 -21.94 -12.26 -42.41
N PRO A 10 -22.19 -13.53 -42.06
CA PRO A 10 -21.20 -14.37 -41.39
C PRO A 10 -20.09 -14.72 -42.37
N GLY A 11 -18.87 -14.25 -42.09
CA GLY A 11 -17.71 -14.46 -42.96
C GLY A 11 -16.86 -13.21 -43.20
N CYS A 12 -17.35 -12.02 -42.82
CA CYS A 12 -16.47 -10.85 -42.68
C CYS A 12 -15.87 -10.90 -41.28
N GLY A 13 -14.62 -11.37 -41.19
CA GLY A 13 -13.83 -11.36 -39.97
C GLY A 13 -13.59 -9.93 -39.51
N CYS A 14 -14.58 -9.35 -38.83
CA CYS A 14 -14.34 -8.37 -37.80
C CYS A 14 -13.53 -9.11 -36.74
N HIS A 15 -12.21 -9.09 -36.91
CA HIS A 15 -11.29 -9.46 -35.85
C HIS A 15 -11.70 -8.63 -34.65
N ASP A 16 -12.17 -9.32 -33.61
CA ASP A 16 -12.34 -8.76 -32.30
C ASP A 16 -11.05 -8.01 -31.97
N PHE A 17 -11.11 -6.67 -31.90
CA PHE A 17 -10.11 -5.89 -31.19
C PHE A 17 -10.30 -6.16 -29.68
N SER A 18 -10.16 -7.43 -29.26
CA SER A 18 -9.89 -7.78 -27.88
C SER A 18 -8.40 -7.55 -27.64
N SER A 19 -7.98 -6.29 -27.76
CA SER A 19 -6.73 -5.81 -27.21
C SER A 19 -6.93 -5.66 -25.70
N ARG A 20 -7.16 -6.77 -24.97
CA ARG A 20 -6.90 -6.79 -23.54
C ARG A 20 -5.38 -6.73 -23.38
N ALA A 21 -4.80 -5.55 -23.59
CA ALA A 21 -3.49 -5.25 -23.07
C ALA A 21 -3.53 -5.60 -21.58
N ALA A 22 -2.52 -6.32 -21.08
CA ALA A 22 -2.42 -6.61 -19.67
C ALA A 22 -2.40 -5.27 -18.91
N GLN A 23 -3.53 -4.92 -18.28
CA GLN A 23 -3.63 -3.71 -17.48
C GLN A 23 -2.85 -3.94 -16.20
N LEU A 24 -1.98 -3.01 -15.84
CA LEU A 24 -1.26 -3.05 -14.57
C LEU A 24 -2.27 -2.99 -13.42
N PRO A 25 -2.04 -3.70 -12.31
CA PRO A 25 -2.83 -3.54 -11.09
C PRO A 25 -2.87 -2.08 -10.66
N SER A 26 -4.04 -1.59 -10.28
CA SER A 26 -4.25 -0.17 -9.99
C SER A 26 -4.03 0.17 -8.52
N LEU A 27 -3.30 1.27 -8.26
CA LEU A 27 -3.06 1.79 -6.91
C LEU A 27 -4.25 2.53 -6.29
N VAL A 28 -5.34 2.74 -7.04
CA VAL A 28 -6.61 3.22 -6.49
C VAL A 28 -7.58 2.07 -6.17
N SER A 29 -7.19 0.82 -6.39
CA SER A 29 -7.96 -0.36 -5.99
C SER A 29 -7.63 -0.74 -4.55
N ILE A 30 -8.64 -0.70 -3.68
CA ILE A 30 -8.50 -1.11 -2.27
C ILE A 30 -8.05 -2.56 -2.13
N GLU A 31 -8.46 -3.44 -3.04
CA GLU A 31 -8.06 -4.87 -3.03
C GLU A 31 -6.57 -5.01 -3.36
N VAL A 32 -6.10 -4.33 -4.40
CA VAL A 32 -4.68 -4.36 -4.82
C VAL A 32 -3.79 -3.79 -3.72
N VAL A 33 -4.18 -2.66 -3.12
CA VAL A 33 -3.45 -2.05 -2.02
C VAL A 33 -3.51 -2.94 -0.77
N GLY A 34 -4.66 -3.54 -0.47
CA GLY A 34 -4.81 -4.47 0.64
C GLY A 34 -3.86 -5.67 0.53
N ASP A 35 -3.78 -6.29 -0.64
CA ASP A 35 -2.87 -7.43 -0.90
C ASP A 35 -1.40 -7.03 -0.77
N LEU A 36 -1.05 -5.84 -1.27
CA LEU A 36 0.29 -5.28 -1.18
C LEU A 36 0.69 -5.06 0.29
N LEU A 37 -0.19 -4.43 1.07
CA LEU A 37 0.06 -4.18 2.49
C LEU A 37 0.06 -5.48 3.30
N PHE A 38 -0.79 -6.46 2.98
CA PHE A 38 -0.75 -7.78 3.60
C PHE A 38 0.62 -8.42 3.42
N GLN A 39 1.19 -8.34 2.22
CA GLN A 39 2.51 -8.89 1.97
C GLN A 39 3.63 -8.09 2.66
N ALA A 40 3.50 -6.77 2.79
CA ALA A 40 4.40 -5.96 3.62
C ALA A 40 4.35 -6.43 5.09
N VAL A 41 3.14 -6.56 5.66
CA VAL A 41 2.93 -7.04 7.03
C VAL A 41 3.54 -8.42 7.23
N ARG A 42 3.23 -9.39 6.35
CA ARG A 42 3.75 -10.75 6.42
C ARG A 42 5.28 -10.80 6.41
N ASN A 43 5.91 -10.01 5.53
CA ASN A 43 7.37 -9.95 5.47
C ASN A 43 7.96 -9.36 6.75
N THR A 44 7.35 -8.31 7.32
CA THR A 44 7.81 -7.70 8.57
C THR A 44 7.61 -8.64 9.77
N VAL A 45 6.49 -9.36 9.85
CA VAL A 45 6.26 -10.39 10.89
C VAL A 45 7.34 -11.48 10.81
N ARG A 46 7.67 -11.97 9.61
CA ARG A 46 8.75 -12.94 9.42
C ARG A 46 10.11 -12.42 9.88
N ARG A 47 10.41 -11.14 9.62
CA ARG A 47 11.64 -10.51 10.13
C ARG A 47 11.63 -10.45 11.66
N ALA A 48 10.52 -10.05 12.28
CA ALA A 48 10.38 -10.03 13.73
C ALA A 48 10.57 -11.43 14.37
N VAL A 49 10.02 -12.47 13.76
CA VAL A 49 10.23 -13.87 14.20
C VAL A 49 11.71 -14.27 14.06
N SER A 50 12.34 -13.96 12.93
CA SER A 50 13.75 -14.29 12.68
C SER A 50 14.69 -13.54 13.64
N ALA A 51 14.39 -12.27 13.93
CA ALA A 51 15.10 -11.47 14.91
C ALA A 51 14.99 -12.07 16.33
N ALA A 52 13.79 -12.49 16.73
CA ALA A 52 13.57 -13.14 18.02
C ALA A 52 14.29 -14.49 18.15
N ALA A 53 14.50 -15.21 17.04
CA ALA A 53 15.29 -16.43 16.98
C ALA A 53 16.82 -16.18 16.97
N GLY A 54 17.26 -14.93 16.79
CA GLY A 54 18.68 -14.56 16.67
C GLY A 54 19.25 -14.79 15.26
N ASP A 55 18.40 -15.06 14.27
CA ASP A 55 18.79 -15.34 12.88
C ASP A 55 18.94 -14.07 12.01
N MET A 56 18.60 -12.90 12.56
CA MET A 56 18.70 -11.61 11.88
C MET A 56 19.24 -10.54 12.82
N SER A 57 20.28 -9.83 12.38
CA SER A 57 20.89 -8.75 13.15
C SER A 57 20.03 -7.47 13.12
N PRO A 58 20.19 -6.57 14.11
CA PRO A 58 19.51 -5.28 14.10
C PRO A 58 19.76 -4.47 12.82
N GLN A 59 21.00 -4.47 12.30
CA GLN A 59 21.34 -3.77 11.07
C GLN A 59 20.58 -4.33 9.85
N GLU A 60 20.46 -5.66 9.74
CA GLU A 60 19.71 -6.27 8.63
C GLU A 60 18.22 -5.93 8.68
N ILE A 61 17.66 -5.78 9.89
CA ILE A 61 16.27 -5.34 10.09
C ILE A 61 16.12 -3.89 9.60
N ASP A 62 16.99 -2.98 10.06
CA ASP A 62 16.96 -1.57 9.66
C ASP A 62 17.10 -1.42 8.13
N GLU A 63 17.99 -2.19 7.50
CA GLU A 63 18.16 -2.20 6.04
C GLU A 63 16.94 -2.78 5.30
N ALA A 64 16.27 -3.78 5.86
CA ALA A 64 15.05 -4.31 5.28
C ALA A 64 13.86 -3.35 5.40
N ASP A 65 13.78 -2.64 6.52
CA ASP A 65 12.75 -1.66 6.81
C ASP A 65 12.90 -0.40 5.96
N ASN A 66 14.13 0.11 5.80
CA ASN A 66 14.42 1.20 4.87
C ASN A 66 14.04 0.83 3.43
N ARG A 67 14.36 -0.39 2.99
CA ARG A 67 13.95 -0.89 1.67
C ARG A 67 12.44 -0.99 1.52
N LEU A 68 11.73 -1.37 2.58
CA LEU A 68 10.26 -1.43 2.56
C LEU A 68 9.65 -0.04 2.45
N VAL A 69 10.12 0.92 3.25
CA VAL A 69 9.65 2.32 3.20
C VAL A 69 9.93 2.92 1.83
N ASP A 70 11.14 2.75 1.30
CA ASP A 70 11.52 3.25 -0.04
C ASP A 70 10.66 2.64 -1.16
N TRP A 71 10.42 1.33 -1.09
CA TRP A 71 9.60 0.63 -2.06
C TRP A 71 8.13 1.07 -2.01
N LEU A 72 7.56 1.23 -0.81
CA LEU A 72 6.20 1.73 -0.62
C LEU A 72 6.08 3.19 -1.08
N GLY A 73 7.02 4.05 -0.66
CA GLY A 73 7.10 5.45 -1.05
C GLY A 73 7.16 5.63 -2.57
N THR A 74 8.06 4.89 -3.23
CA THR A 74 8.18 4.87 -4.69
C THR A 74 6.90 4.35 -5.36
N THR A 75 6.30 3.30 -4.82
CA THR A 75 5.08 2.70 -5.38
C THR A 75 3.91 3.66 -5.30
N PHE A 76 3.60 4.20 -4.13
CA PHE A 76 2.47 5.11 -3.94
C PHE A 76 2.72 6.53 -4.46
N SER A 77 3.96 6.86 -4.81
CA SER A 77 4.27 8.07 -5.59
C SER A 77 4.08 7.86 -7.10
N GLY A 78 3.80 6.64 -7.53
CA GLY A 78 3.57 6.30 -8.94
C GLY A 78 4.84 5.98 -9.75
N GLY A 79 5.97 5.79 -9.07
CA GLY A 79 7.26 5.47 -9.69
C GLY A 79 7.48 3.97 -9.95
N ASN A 80 6.61 3.09 -9.44
CA ASN A 80 6.75 1.64 -9.63
C ASN A 80 6.10 1.17 -10.94
N PRO A 81 6.88 0.65 -11.92
CA PRO A 81 6.38 0.29 -13.26
C PRO A 81 5.46 -0.94 -13.26
N HIS A 82 5.36 -1.66 -12.14
CA HIS A 82 4.48 -2.82 -12.01
C HIS A 82 3.03 -2.45 -11.67
N TYR A 83 2.75 -1.18 -11.38
CA TYR A 83 1.43 -0.71 -10.96
C TYR A 83 0.99 0.51 -11.78
N ALA A 84 -0.33 0.63 -11.97
CA ALA A 84 -0.93 1.82 -12.55
C ALA A 84 -1.31 2.82 -11.45
N SER A 85 -0.76 4.03 -11.54
CA SER A 85 -1.16 5.18 -10.73
C SER A 85 -2.58 5.65 -11.08
N GLY A 86 -3.27 6.24 -10.09
CA GLY A 86 -4.51 6.95 -10.35
C GLY A 86 -4.25 8.32 -10.98
N GLU A 87 -5.02 8.67 -12.01
CA GLU A 87 -5.03 10.04 -12.56
C GLU A 87 -5.41 11.03 -11.45
N ASP A 88 -4.62 12.10 -11.31
CA ASP A 88 -4.71 13.11 -10.25
C ASP A 88 -4.59 12.61 -8.80
N TRP A 89 -4.39 11.30 -8.59
CA TRP A 89 -4.23 10.72 -7.25
C TRP A 89 -2.75 10.65 -6.83
N ASN A 90 -1.92 9.86 -7.51
CA ASN A 90 -0.52 9.66 -7.10
C ASN A 90 0.43 10.65 -7.82
N PRO A 91 1.41 11.28 -7.13
CA PRO A 91 1.51 11.41 -5.67
C PRO A 91 0.61 12.53 -5.10
N ARG A 92 0.18 13.50 -5.94
CA ARG A 92 -0.34 14.79 -5.47
C ARG A 92 -1.64 14.69 -4.66
N GLY A 93 -2.68 14.07 -5.21
CA GLY A 93 -3.97 13.93 -4.53
C GLY A 93 -3.85 13.14 -3.23
N LEU A 94 -3.08 12.05 -3.25
CA LEU A 94 -2.76 11.25 -2.09
C LEU A 94 -2.03 12.07 -1.02
N ALA A 95 -1.00 12.84 -1.39
CA ALA A 95 -0.25 13.64 -0.44
C ALA A 95 -1.10 14.72 0.24
N VAL A 96 -1.97 15.40 -0.51
CA VAL A 96 -2.93 16.36 0.07
C VAL A 96 -3.84 15.65 1.07
N PHE A 97 -4.40 14.51 0.70
CA PHE A 97 -5.27 13.73 1.57
C PHE A 97 -4.56 13.23 2.84
N LEU A 98 -3.32 12.76 2.73
CA LEU A 98 -2.53 12.28 3.88
C LEU A 98 -2.22 13.41 4.86
N ARG A 99 -1.89 14.62 4.38
CA ARG A 99 -1.70 15.79 5.26
C ARG A 99 -2.97 16.10 6.04
N ASP A 100 -4.13 15.98 5.43
CA ASP A 100 -5.41 16.25 6.10
C ASP A 100 -5.77 15.17 7.13
N MET A 101 -5.43 13.91 6.84
CA MET A 101 -5.87 12.77 7.65
C MET A 101 -4.91 12.37 8.78
N ILE A 102 -3.60 12.49 8.57
CA ILE A 102 -2.56 11.99 9.49
C ILE A 102 -1.43 13.01 9.73
N SER A 103 -1.77 14.31 9.78
CA SER A 103 -0.80 15.42 9.98
C SER A 103 0.09 15.21 11.20
N ASP A 104 -0.49 14.79 12.32
CA ASP A 104 0.23 14.69 13.58
C ASP A 104 1.24 13.53 13.53
N GLU A 105 0.84 12.39 12.97
CA GLU A 105 1.70 11.21 12.78
C GLU A 105 2.84 11.50 11.79
N LEU A 106 2.55 12.25 10.72
CA LEU A 106 3.57 12.72 9.77
C LEU A 106 4.60 13.61 10.48
N ARG A 107 4.14 14.54 11.33
CA ARG A 107 5.02 15.42 12.10
C ARG A 107 5.85 14.65 13.11
N GLU A 108 5.26 13.68 13.81
CA GLU A 108 5.99 12.83 14.76
C GLU A 108 7.08 12.00 14.07
N THR A 109 6.78 11.49 12.88
CA THR A 109 7.69 10.62 12.13
C THR A 109 8.81 11.39 11.42
N ALA A 110 8.49 12.53 10.79
CA ALA A 110 9.44 13.30 9.97
C ALA A 110 9.96 14.58 10.67
N GLY A 111 9.49 14.89 11.88
CA GLY A 111 9.82 16.12 12.63
C GLY A 111 9.02 17.36 12.20
N ALA A 112 8.50 17.37 10.98
CA ALA A 112 7.58 18.36 10.41
C ALA A 112 6.67 17.67 9.39
N VAL A 113 5.56 18.32 9.01
CA VAL A 113 4.74 17.82 7.89
C VAL A 113 5.44 18.21 6.59
N PRO A 114 5.85 17.26 5.72
CA PRO A 114 6.58 17.60 4.50
C PRO A 114 5.76 18.44 3.51
N GLU A 115 6.41 19.36 2.81
CA GLU A 115 5.80 20.21 1.78
C GLU A 115 5.80 19.56 0.39
N ASP A 116 6.82 18.75 0.08
CA ASP A 116 6.86 17.99 -1.15
C ASP A 116 5.88 16.80 -1.11
N ASN A 117 5.23 16.50 -2.24
CA ASN A 117 4.20 15.47 -2.29
C ASN A 117 4.78 14.06 -2.21
N GLU A 118 5.95 13.81 -2.80
CA GLU A 118 6.60 12.51 -2.69
C GLU A 118 7.10 12.31 -1.26
N GLU A 119 7.73 13.34 -0.66
CA GLU A 119 8.18 13.27 0.74
C GLU A 119 7.03 12.93 1.71
N VAL A 120 5.82 13.44 1.50
CA VAL A 120 4.64 13.03 2.31
C VAL A 120 4.33 11.56 2.14
N VAL A 121 4.38 11.02 0.92
CA VAL A 121 4.08 9.61 0.66
C VAL A 121 5.14 8.70 1.30
N PHE A 122 6.42 9.09 1.26
CA PHE A 122 7.49 8.37 1.95
C PHE A 122 7.34 8.46 3.48
N ALA A 123 7.01 9.63 4.02
CA ALA A 123 6.72 9.78 5.44
C ALA A 123 5.53 8.92 5.86
N ALA A 124 4.46 8.87 5.08
CA ALA A 124 3.31 7.99 5.35
C ALA A 124 3.67 6.50 5.31
N ALA A 125 4.55 6.08 4.40
CA ALA A 125 5.08 4.71 4.40
C ALA A 125 5.87 4.38 5.68
N ALA A 126 6.62 5.35 6.21
CA ALA A 126 7.30 5.20 7.51
C ALA A 126 6.30 5.15 8.68
N VAL A 127 5.24 5.98 8.66
CA VAL A 127 4.16 5.93 9.66
C VAL A 127 3.47 4.55 9.66
N PHE A 128 3.15 3.99 8.48
CA PHE A 128 2.60 2.64 8.36
C PHE A 128 3.48 1.59 9.03
N LEU A 129 4.79 1.66 8.80
CA LEU A 129 5.73 0.71 9.41
C LEU A 129 5.83 0.90 10.93
N ALA A 130 5.82 2.15 11.42
CA ALA A 130 5.78 2.45 12.84
C ALA A 130 4.52 1.89 13.51
N ASP A 131 3.36 2.06 12.89
CA ASP A 131 2.09 1.48 13.34
C ASP A 131 2.14 -0.05 13.42
N LEU A 132 2.71 -0.69 12.39
CA LEU A 132 2.90 -2.13 12.38
C LEU A 132 3.76 -2.58 13.57
N TYR A 133 4.92 -1.94 13.79
CA TYR A 133 5.78 -2.30 14.92
C TYR A 133 5.12 -2.06 16.27
N ARG A 134 4.30 -1.02 16.41
CA ARG A 134 3.50 -0.80 17.62
C ARG A 134 2.59 -2.00 17.90
N ILE A 135 1.86 -2.48 16.89
CA ILE A 135 1.02 -3.69 17.01
C ILE A 135 1.84 -4.92 17.38
N LEU A 136 2.97 -5.15 16.70
CA LEU A 136 3.83 -6.31 16.98
C LEU A 136 4.42 -6.26 18.40
N ASN A 137 4.85 -5.08 18.85
CA ASN A 137 5.38 -4.87 20.19
C ASN A 137 4.31 -5.11 21.27
N ASP A 138 3.09 -4.62 21.06
CA ASP A 138 1.97 -4.82 21.99
C ASP A 138 1.61 -6.31 22.11
N LEU A 139 1.54 -7.03 20.99
CA LEU A 139 1.30 -8.47 20.96
C LEU A 139 2.44 -9.25 21.63
N SER A 140 3.69 -8.84 21.42
CA SER A 140 4.87 -9.46 22.03
C SER A 140 4.83 -9.32 23.55
N ARG A 141 4.52 -8.13 24.05
CA ARG A 141 4.35 -7.85 25.48
C ARG A 141 3.18 -8.63 26.10
N ALA A 142 2.14 -8.91 25.32
CA ALA A 142 1.04 -9.76 25.73
C ALA A 142 1.35 -11.28 25.70
N GLY A 143 2.57 -11.67 25.30
CA GLY A 143 2.99 -13.06 25.22
C GLY A 143 2.41 -13.83 24.02
N VAL A 144 1.91 -13.12 23.00
CA VAL A 144 1.39 -13.74 21.78
C VAL A 144 2.54 -14.31 20.95
N ASN A 145 2.39 -15.54 20.47
CA ASN A 145 3.31 -16.11 19.50
C ASN A 145 3.21 -15.35 18.18
N MET A 146 4.34 -14.87 17.67
CA MET A 146 4.42 -14.06 16.45
C MET A 146 4.17 -14.85 15.16
N ASP A 147 4.27 -16.18 15.21
CA ASP A 147 4.00 -17.02 14.04
C ASP A 147 2.53 -16.88 13.60
N GLY A 148 2.32 -16.46 12.35
CA GLY A 148 0.99 -16.27 11.76
C GLY A 148 0.26 -14.99 12.18
N VAL A 149 0.89 -14.06 12.90
CA VAL A 149 0.28 -12.79 13.35
C VAL A 149 -0.23 -11.92 12.19
N GLU A 150 0.30 -12.08 10.98
CA GLU A 150 -0.22 -11.40 9.78
C GLU A 150 -1.70 -11.73 9.48
N ASN A 151 -2.21 -12.85 10.01
CA ASN A 151 -3.61 -13.27 9.86
C ASN A 151 -4.48 -12.85 11.06
N SER A 152 -3.92 -12.10 12.03
CA SER A 152 -4.65 -11.66 13.22
C SER A 152 -5.68 -10.57 12.90
N PRO A 153 -6.74 -10.42 13.71
CA PRO A 153 -7.67 -9.30 13.59
C PRO A 153 -6.99 -7.92 13.65
N GLN A 154 -5.91 -7.79 14.41
CA GLN A 154 -5.12 -6.57 14.54
C GLN A 154 -4.43 -6.21 13.23
N ALA A 155 -3.76 -7.18 12.60
CA ALA A 155 -3.15 -7.00 11.28
C ALA A 155 -4.19 -6.68 10.20
N ALA A 156 -5.32 -7.39 10.20
CA ALA A 156 -6.42 -7.12 9.26
C ALA A 156 -6.98 -5.69 9.40
N ARG A 157 -7.14 -5.18 10.64
CA ARG A 157 -7.58 -3.80 10.88
C ARG A 157 -6.56 -2.77 10.38
N LEU A 158 -5.27 -2.99 10.65
CA LEU A 158 -4.20 -2.13 10.14
C LEU A 158 -4.21 -2.06 8.61
N ILE A 159 -4.25 -3.22 7.95
CA ILE A 159 -4.27 -3.32 6.49
C ILE A 159 -5.51 -2.63 5.93
N ASN A 160 -6.69 -2.84 6.52
CA ASN A 160 -7.92 -2.22 6.03
C ASN A 160 -7.89 -0.69 6.16
N PHE A 161 -7.42 -0.18 7.30
CA PHE A 161 -7.28 1.26 7.53
C PHE A 161 -6.34 1.89 6.50
N TRP A 162 -5.13 1.35 6.37
CA TRP A 162 -4.12 1.89 5.46
C TRP A 162 -4.50 1.71 3.98
N ALA A 163 -5.16 0.61 3.62
CA ALA A 163 -5.65 0.43 2.26
C ALA A 163 -6.70 1.47 1.88
N ARG A 164 -7.61 1.82 2.80
CA ARG A 164 -8.59 2.90 2.59
C ARG A 164 -7.90 4.26 2.51
N LEU A 165 -6.96 4.53 3.40
CA LEU A 165 -6.22 5.80 3.42
C LEU A 165 -5.46 6.03 2.11
N LEU A 166 -4.72 5.03 1.64
CA LEU A 166 -3.89 5.12 0.43
C LEU A 166 -4.71 5.17 -0.88
N THR A 167 -5.98 4.75 -0.83
CA THR A 167 -6.90 4.79 -1.99
C THR A 167 -7.91 5.93 -1.91
N GLY A 168 -7.91 6.73 -0.85
CA GLY A 168 -8.90 7.79 -0.63
C GLY A 168 -10.32 7.26 -0.37
N ALA A 169 -10.46 5.96 -0.08
CA ALA A 169 -11.74 5.38 0.30
C ALA A 169 -12.12 5.81 1.73
N PRO A 170 -13.41 5.91 2.07
CA PRO A 170 -13.84 6.28 3.42
C PRO A 170 -13.23 5.35 4.47
N ALA A 171 -12.38 5.87 5.35
CA ALA A 171 -11.82 5.12 6.48
C ALA A 171 -12.79 5.15 7.66
N GLU A 172 -13.16 3.98 8.20
CA GLU A 172 -13.80 3.94 9.52
C GLU A 172 -12.72 4.29 10.55
N VAL A 173 -12.96 5.35 11.33
CA VAL A 173 -12.07 5.75 12.43
C VAL A 173 -11.94 4.54 13.36
N LEU A 174 -10.71 4.04 13.54
CA LEU A 174 -10.42 3.03 14.56
C LEU A 174 -10.68 3.67 15.91
N LEU A 175 -11.87 3.45 16.46
CA LEU A 175 -12.18 3.79 17.85
C LEU A 175 -11.19 3.00 18.73
N HIS A 176 -10.24 3.73 19.32
CA HIS A 176 -9.31 3.24 20.33
C HIS A 176 -10.05 2.72 21.57
#